data_AF-A0A1I1YR08-F1
#
_entry.id   AF-A0A1I1YR08-F1
#
_cell.length_a   1.000
_cell.length_b   1.000
_cell.length_c   1.000
_cell.angle_alpha   90.00
_cell.angle_beta   90.00
_cell.angle_gamma   90.00
#
_symmetry.space_group_name_H-M   'P 1'
#
loop_
_entity.id
_entity.type
_entity.pdbx_description
1 polymer ?
#
loop_
_entity_poly.entity_id
_entity_poly.type
_entity_poly.pdbx_seq_one_letter_code
_entity_poly.pdbx_strand_id
1 'polypeptide(L)'
;MGGSFLYICGGILLFAISTSILYIMGIKRRMTEEKRLTDMLINNGAVRVINYLKKHDTITADGIGYLIKEIKAKEFMSSKTAIVQDGRAFQKRIIEFMLERNYIEEAGFDKGKKTYRLAEKKRSK
;
A
#
# COMPACT_ATOMS: atom_id res chain seq x y z
N MET A 1 14.05 -44.78 36.14
CA MET A 1 13.13 -44.28 35.08
C MET A 1 13.15 -42.74 34.95
N GLY A 2 14.32 -42.09 34.96
CA GLY A 2 14.40 -40.61 34.93
C GLY A 2 15.05 -40.00 33.68
N GLY A 3 15.95 -40.73 33.02
CA GLY A 3 16.71 -40.20 31.87
C GLY A 3 15.86 -39.95 30.62
N SER A 4 14.92 -40.84 30.32
CA SER A 4 14.09 -40.78 29.10
C SER A 4 13.21 -39.52 29.04
N PHE A 5 12.73 -39.05 30.20
CA PHE A 5 11.88 -37.87 30.29
C PHE A 5 12.67 -36.58 29.97
N LEU A 6 13.93 -36.51 30.40
CA LEU A 6 14.82 -35.38 30.12
C LEU A 6 15.10 -35.22 28.62
N TYR A 7 15.29 -36.33 27.90
CA TYR A 7 15.49 -36.30 26.44
C TYR A 7 14.24 -35.85 25.69
N ILE A 8 13.05 -36.29 26.13
CA ILE A 8 11.77 -35.87 25.53
C ILE A 8 11.56 -34.36 25.73
N CYS A 9 11.78 -33.86 26.95
CA CYS A 9 11.70 -32.42 27.24
C CYS A 9 12.73 -31.61 26.44
N GLY A 10 13.97 -32.09 26.34
CA GLY A 10 15.02 -31.45 25.54
C GLY A 10 14.69 -31.37 24.04
N GLY A 11 14.12 -32.45 23.48
CA GLY A 11 13.71 -32.49 22.07
C GLY A 11 12.59 -31.51 21.75
N ILE A 12 11.59 -31.39 22.63
CA ILE A 12 10.49 -30.42 22.48
C ILE A 12 11.02 -28.98 22.54
N LEU A 13 11.97 -28.70 23.44
CA LEU A 13 12.57 -27.38 23.58
C LEU A 13 13.32 -26.96 22.30
N LEU A 14 14.12 -27.86 21.71
CA LEU A 14 14.84 -27.60 20.47
C LEU A 14 13.91 -27.40 19.27
N PHE A 15 12.82 -28.16 19.21
CA PHE A 15 11.80 -28.01 18.16
C PHE A 15 11.08 -26.65 18.26
N ALA A 16 10.76 -26.20 19.48
CA ALA A 16 10.15 -24.88 19.73
C ALA A 16 11.06 -23.72 19.31
N ILE A 17 12.37 -23.83 19.57
CA ILE A 17 13.36 -22.83 19.13
C ILE A 17 13.41 -22.78 17.60
N SER A 18 13.44 -23.94 16.96
CA SER A 18 13.49 -24.04 15.49
C SER A 18 12.25 -23.42 14.82
N THR A 19 11.07 -23.73 15.34
CA THR A 19 9.81 -23.17 14.81
C THR A 19 9.71 -21.66 15.02
N SER A 20 10.19 -21.14 16.15
CA SER A 20 10.23 -19.70 16.43
C SER A 20 11.13 -18.94 15.44
N ILE A 21 12.31 -19.48 15.12
CA ILE A 21 13.24 -18.87 14.14
C ILE A 21 12.58 -18.83 12.75
N LEU A 22 11.99 -19.95 12.33
CA LEU A 22 11.27 -20.04 11.04
C LEU A 22 10.08 -19.08 10.98
N TYR A 23 9.35 -18.93 12.08
CA TYR A 23 8.20 -18.02 12.17
C TYR A 23 8.60 -16.56 12.03
N ILE A 24 9.65 -16.11 12.75
CA ILE A 24 10.16 -14.74 12.66
C ILE A 24 10.64 -14.43 11.23
N MET A 25 11.34 -15.37 10.59
CA MET A 25 11.79 -15.22 9.20
C MET A 25 10.61 -15.18 8.23
N GLY A 26 9.58 -16.00 8.45
CA GLY A 26 8.36 -16.02 7.65
C GLY A 26 7.58 -14.71 7.73
N ILE A 27 7.38 -14.17 8.95
CA ILE A 27 6.67 -12.90 9.16
C ILE A 27 7.42 -11.76 8.48
N LYS A 28 8.74 -11.65 8.68
CA LYS A 28 9.55 -10.60 8.05
C LYS A 28 9.39 -10.62 6.53
N ARG A 29 9.44 -11.80 5.90
CA ARG A 29 9.23 -11.95 4.45
C ARG A 29 7.83 -11.51 4.02
N ARG A 30 6.77 -11.93 4.72
CA ARG A 30 5.39 -11.51 4.37
C ARG A 30 5.22 -10.00 4.48
N MET A 31 5.69 -9.38 5.56
CA MET A 31 5.60 -7.93 5.75
C MET A 31 6.33 -7.13 4.66
N THR A 32 7.49 -7.60 4.21
CA THR A 32 8.24 -6.97 3.11
C THR A 32 7.49 -7.07 1.78
N GLU A 33 6.92 -8.23 1.46
CA GLU A 33 6.13 -8.43 0.23
C GLU A 33 4.85 -7.58 0.25
N GLU A 34 4.13 -7.53 1.37
CA GLU A 34 2.93 -6.69 1.50
C GLU A 34 3.24 -5.20 1.36
N LYS A 35 4.33 -4.71 1.98
CA LYS A 35 4.78 -3.32 1.79
C LYS A 35 5.10 -3.03 0.33
N ARG A 36 5.87 -3.90 -0.33
CA ARG A 36 6.25 -3.74 -1.74
C ARG A 36 5.03 -3.70 -2.65
N LEU A 37 4.06 -4.59 -2.45
CA LEU A 37 2.81 -4.61 -3.22
C LEU A 37 2.00 -3.33 -2.99
N THR A 38 1.89 -2.89 -1.73
CA THR A 38 1.19 -1.66 -1.38
C THR A 38 1.84 -0.45 -2.05
N ASP A 39 3.17 -0.35 -2.01
CA ASP A 39 3.91 0.75 -2.64
C ASP A 39 3.78 0.74 -4.16
N MET A 40 3.81 -0.44 -4.79
CA MET A 40 3.56 -0.60 -6.23
C MET A 40 2.16 -0.13 -6.62
N LEU A 41 1.14 -0.52 -5.86
CA LEU A 41 -0.25 -0.10 -6.07
C LEU A 41 -0.43 1.41 -5.92
N ILE A 42 0.18 2.01 -4.91
CA ILE A 42 0.16 3.46 -4.69
C ILE A 42 0.82 4.18 -5.88
N ASN A 43 1.97 3.71 -6.33
CA ASN A 43 2.68 4.29 -7.47
C ASN A 43 1.88 4.17 -8.78
N ASN A 44 1.28 3.01 -9.05
CA ASN A 44 0.41 2.78 -10.21
C ASN A 44 -0.83 3.70 -10.17
N GLY A 45 -1.42 3.86 -8.98
CA GLY A 45 -2.50 4.81 -8.72
C GLY A 45 -2.10 6.25 -9.05
N ALA A 46 -0.97 6.71 -8.51
CA ALA A 46 -0.45 8.05 -8.74
C ALA A 46 -0.18 8.32 -10.23
N VAL A 47 0.42 7.37 -10.96
CA VAL A 47 0.66 7.51 -12.40
C VAL A 47 -0.64 7.71 -13.18
N ARG A 48 -1.71 6.99 -12.83
CA ARG A 48 -3.01 7.12 -13.51
C ARG A 48 -3.65 8.48 -13.21
N VAL A 49 -3.58 8.96 -11.97
CA VAL A 49 -4.05 10.31 -11.59
C VAL A 49 -3.25 11.39 -12.33
N ILE A 50 -1.92 11.27 -12.41
CA ILE A 50 -1.07 12.20 -13.18
C ILE A 50 -1.44 12.20 -14.65
N ASN A 51 -1.63 11.01 -15.25
CA ASN A 51 -2.00 10.90 -16.66
C ASN A 51 -3.39 11.47 -16.95
N TYR A 52 -4.32 11.37 -15.99
CA TYR A 52 -5.61 12.04 -16.06
C TYR A 52 -5.44 13.56 -15.96
N LEU A 53 -4.68 14.05 -14.97
CA LEU A 53 -4.41 15.47 -14.77
C LEU A 53 -3.65 16.14 -15.92
N LYS A 54 -2.89 15.38 -16.71
CA LYS A 54 -2.29 15.86 -17.96
C LYS A 54 -3.31 16.13 -19.07
N LYS A 55 -4.44 15.44 -19.04
CA LYS A 55 -5.52 15.56 -20.04
C LYS A 55 -6.68 16.44 -19.55
N HIS A 56 -6.87 16.49 -18.23
CA HIS A 56 -7.92 17.21 -17.54
C HIS A 56 -7.29 18.13 -16.50
N ASP A 57 -7.58 19.42 -16.56
CA ASP A 57 -6.85 20.43 -15.78
C ASP A 57 -6.93 20.21 -14.26
N THR A 58 -8.05 19.67 -13.76
CA THR A 58 -8.29 19.42 -12.32
C THR A 58 -8.99 18.09 -12.07
N ILE A 59 -8.86 17.57 -10.84
CA ILE A 59 -9.57 16.38 -10.38
C ILE A 59 -10.05 16.55 -8.93
N THR A 60 -11.25 16.04 -8.62
CA THR A 60 -11.78 15.99 -7.25
C THR A 60 -11.29 14.74 -6.51
N ALA A 61 -11.35 14.77 -5.17
CA ALA A 61 -11.05 13.59 -4.36
C ALA A 61 -11.88 12.35 -4.77
N ASP A 62 -13.17 12.53 -5.09
CA ASP A 62 -14.03 11.43 -5.53
C ASP A 62 -13.65 10.90 -6.92
N GLY A 63 -13.22 11.79 -7.83
CA GLY A 63 -12.69 11.40 -9.14
C GLY A 63 -11.43 10.54 -9.02
N ILE A 64 -10.53 10.90 -8.10
CA ILE A 64 -9.37 10.08 -7.73
C ILE A 64 -9.84 8.70 -7.22
N GLY A 65 -10.84 8.68 -6.33
CA GLY A 65 -11.45 7.44 -5.83
C GLY A 65 -12.01 6.53 -6.94
N TYR A 66 -12.64 7.11 -7.96
CA TYR A 66 -13.16 6.36 -9.12
C TYR A 66 -12.03 5.76 -9.97
N LEU A 67 -11.00 6.55 -10.30
CA LEU A 67 -9.83 6.07 -11.07
C LEU A 67 -9.10 4.93 -10.37
N ILE A 68 -9.01 5.01 -9.03
CA ILE A 68 -8.35 3.98 -8.22
C ILE A 68 -9.21 2.72 -8.10
N LYS A 69 -10.54 2.82 -8.09
CA LYS A 69 -11.45 1.67 -8.03
C LYS A 69 -11.26 0.72 -9.23
N GLU A 70 -10.94 1.26 -10.41
CA GLU A 70 -10.59 0.46 -11.59
C GLU A 70 -9.26 -0.31 -11.42
N ILE A 71 -8.25 0.32 -10.82
CA ILE A 71 -6.95 -0.31 -10.54
C ILE A 71 -7.14 -1.43 -9.51
N LYS A 72 -7.90 -1.13 -8.46
CA LYS A 72 -8.32 -2.10 -7.45
C LYS A 72 -8.96 -3.31 -8.13
N ALA A 73 -10.01 -3.15 -8.93
CA ALA A 73 -10.69 -4.29 -9.57
C ALA A 73 -9.76 -5.17 -10.42
N LYS A 74 -8.80 -4.56 -11.13
CA LYS A 74 -7.85 -5.29 -12.00
C LYS A 74 -6.76 -6.01 -11.21
N GLU A 75 -6.22 -5.41 -10.14
CA GLU A 75 -5.18 -6.04 -9.31
C GLU A 75 -5.73 -6.94 -8.21
N PHE A 76 -6.97 -6.74 -7.74
CA PHE A 76 -7.69 -7.65 -6.83
C PHE A 76 -8.20 -8.92 -7.53
N MET A 77 -8.49 -8.87 -8.83
CA MET A 77 -8.81 -10.07 -9.63
C MET A 77 -7.57 -10.94 -9.91
N SER A 78 -6.36 -10.37 -9.79
CA SER A 78 -5.15 -11.17 -9.67
C SER A 78 -5.10 -11.69 -8.24
N SER A 79 -5.09 -13.02 -8.09
CA SER A 79 -5.24 -13.80 -6.85
C SER A 79 -4.18 -13.55 -5.75
N LYS A 80 -3.47 -12.41 -5.77
CA LYS A 80 -2.32 -12.10 -4.92
C LYS A 80 -2.52 -11.05 -3.83
N THR A 81 -3.61 -10.29 -3.78
CA THR A 81 -3.61 -9.11 -2.87
C THR A 81 -4.88 -9.01 -2.02
N ALA A 82 -4.87 -9.73 -0.90
CA ALA A 82 -5.85 -9.61 0.17
C ALA A 82 -5.50 -8.48 1.16
N ILE A 83 -4.97 -7.34 0.73
CA ILE A 83 -4.68 -6.21 1.63
C ILE A 83 -5.03 -4.92 0.90
N VAL A 84 -6.28 -4.48 0.98
CA VAL A 84 -6.73 -3.10 1.22
C VAL A 84 -8.26 -3.19 1.24
N GLN A 85 -8.81 -3.63 2.37
CA GLN A 85 -10.25 -3.75 2.61
C GLN A 85 -10.99 -2.40 2.54
N ASP A 86 -10.28 -1.26 2.56
CA ASP A 86 -10.90 0.06 2.55
C ASP A 86 -10.48 0.89 1.32
N GLY A 87 -11.44 1.09 0.40
CA GLY A 87 -11.32 2.01 -0.74
C GLY A 87 -10.89 3.42 -0.34
N ARG A 88 -11.42 3.93 0.77
CA ARG A 88 -11.22 5.32 1.20
C ARG A 88 -9.87 5.53 1.85
N ALA A 89 -9.43 4.59 2.69
CA ALA A 89 -8.10 4.68 3.33
C ALA A 89 -6.98 4.71 2.28
N PHE A 90 -7.13 3.94 1.21
CA PHE A 90 -6.16 3.90 0.12
C PHE A 90 -6.22 5.13 -0.79
N GLN A 91 -7.41 5.64 -1.06
CA GLN A 91 -7.56 6.95 -1.71
C GLN A 91 -6.85 8.05 -0.92
N LYS A 92 -7.08 8.12 0.41
CA LYS A 92 -6.40 9.09 1.29
C LYS A 92 -4.88 8.96 1.20
N ARG A 93 -4.37 7.72 1.25
CA ARG A 93 -2.93 7.45 1.19
C ARG A 93 -2.30 7.81 -0.16
N ILE A 94 -3.01 7.65 -1.27
CA ILE A 94 -2.55 8.11 -2.58
C ILE A 94 -2.50 9.63 -2.64
N ILE A 95 -3.54 10.32 -2.16
CA ILE A 95 -3.58 11.79 -2.13
C ILE A 95 -2.42 12.33 -1.29
N GLU A 96 -2.23 11.78 -0.09
CA GLU A 96 -1.13 12.13 0.82
C GLU A 96 0.24 11.90 0.18
N PHE A 97 0.47 10.73 -0.42
CA PHE A 97 1.71 10.40 -1.13
C PHE A 97 1.99 11.38 -2.30
N MET A 98 0.96 11.77 -3.05
CA MET A 98 1.11 12.70 -4.17
C MET A 98 1.35 14.15 -3.71
N LEU A 99 0.77 14.56 -2.58
CA LEU A 99 1.05 15.85 -1.94
C LEU A 99 2.48 15.89 -1.38
N GLU A 100 2.89 14.85 -0.64
CA GLU A 100 4.25 14.73 -0.08
C GLU A 100 5.32 14.79 -1.18
N ARG A 101 5.08 14.12 -2.31
CA ARG A 101 6.00 14.11 -3.45
C ARG A 101 5.87 15.32 -4.37
N ASN A 102 5.04 16.31 -4.04
CA ASN A 102 4.78 17.50 -4.85
C ASN A 102 4.39 17.13 -6.29
N TYR A 103 3.58 16.07 -6.48
CA TYR A 103 3.01 15.73 -7.78
C TYR A 103 1.70 16.47 -8.03
N ILE A 104 0.95 16.77 -6.97
CA ILE A 104 -0.30 17.53 -7.03
C ILE A 104 -0.28 18.62 -5.97
N GLU A 105 -1.03 19.69 -6.21
CA GLU A 105 -1.29 20.78 -5.26
C GLU A 105 -2.80 20.94 -5.06
N GLU A 106 -3.20 21.47 -3.91
CA GLU A 106 -4.60 21.81 -3.65
C GLU A 106 -4.96 23.03 -4.53
N ALA A 107 -5.81 22.81 -5.54
CA ALA A 107 -6.20 23.84 -6.50
C ALA A 107 -7.36 24.71 -6.01
N GLY A 108 -8.04 24.28 -4.94
CA GLY A 108 -9.18 24.96 -4.34
C GLY A 108 -10.32 24.01 -4.01
N PHE A 109 -11.52 24.56 -3.86
CA PHE A 109 -12.74 23.82 -3.56
C PHE A 109 -13.74 23.96 -4.70
N ASP A 110 -14.09 22.87 -5.36
CA ASP A 110 -15.20 22.82 -6.31
C ASP A 110 -16.40 22.15 -5.64
N LYS A 111 -17.54 22.86 -5.59
CA LYS A 111 -18.81 22.38 -4.98
C LYS A 111 -18.62 21.83 -3.55
N GLY A 112 -17.81 22.50 -2.74
CA GLY A 112 -17.53 22.10 -1.35
C GLY A 112 -16.58 20.91 -1.19
N LYS A 113 -15.97 20.42 -2.29
CA LYS A 113 -15.01 19.31 -2.28
C LYS A 113 -13.62 19.79 -2.70
N LYS A 114 -12.59 19.27 -2.04
CA LYS A 114 -11.19 19.56 -2.37
C LYS A 114 -10.88 19.10 -3.80
N THR A 115 -10.30 20.01 -4.57
CA THR A 115 -9.78 19.75 -5.92
C THR A 115 -8.27 19.80 -5.92
N TYR A 116 -7.69 18.97 -6.78
CA TYR A 116 -6.25 18.84 -6.94
C TYR A 116 -5.88 19.13 -8.39
N ARG A 117 -4.77 19.82 -8.59
CA ARG A 117 -4.16 20.09 -9.90
C ARG A 117 -2.73 19.56 -9.92
N LEU A 118 -2.19 19.34 -11.10
CA LEU A 118 -0.79 18.97 -11.25
C LEU A 118 0.09 20.08 -10.67
N ALA A 119 1.00 19.72 -9.76
CA ALA A 119 1.97 20.67 -9.23
C ALA A 119 2.88 21.12 -10.39
N GLU A 120 3.01 22.43 -10.59
CA GLU A 120 3.85 22.97 -11.64
C GLU A 120 5.32 22.80 -11.23
N LYS A 121 5.88 21.65 -11.62
CA LYS A 121 7.26 21.18 -11.46
C LYS A 121 8.19 22.24 -10.85
N LYS A 122 8.27 22.31 -9.52
CA LYS A 122 9.49 22.76 -8.85
C LYS A 122 10.55 21.69 -9.11
N ARG A 123 11.17 21.81 -10.28
CA ARG A 123 12.45 21.20 -10.63
C ARG A 123 13.37 21.50 -9.44
N SER A 124 13.64 20.46 -8.64
CA SER A 124 14.62 20.52 -7.56
C SER A 124 15.87 21.22 -8.10
N LYS A 125 16.25 22.30 -7.44
CA LYS A 125 17.64 22.75 -7.50
C LYS A 125 18.51 21.72 -6.78
#